data_AF-G3IJF7-F1
#
_entry.id   AF-G3IJF7-F1
#
_cell.length_a   1.000
_cell.length_b   1.000
_cell.length_c   1.000
_cell.angle_alpha   90.00
_cell.angle_beta   90.00
_cell.angle_gamma   90.00
#
_symmetry.space_group_name_H-M   'P 1'
#
loop_
_entity.id
_entity.type
_entity.pdbx_description
1 polymer ?
#
loop_
_entity_poly.entity_id
_entity_poly.type
_entity_poly.pdbx_seq_one_letter_code
_entity_poly.pdbx_strand_id
1 'polypeptide(L)'
;MIQYLLSVFELELHSMHKYYYIYWYLSEFLYAWLMSILRHTDGSQMAEERIMEEQQKGHSSKKTKKRKKVCPLSQEITMSQTYQNMCAGIFKTMVAFDMDSKVHKHTFELNSEQVQYEHRFAPFNSVMTPPPVHCLQFKEMSDLNKYIPPPHSPELYVAASKHFQHAKMILENVPNLDCEVSRILNVAKPNFVVMKLLAGGHKKESKVPPEFDFSVHKYFPVVKLV
;
A
#
# COMPACT_ATOMS: atom_id res chain seq x y z
N MET A 1 -3.42 14.07 4.20
CA MET A 1 -4.31 12.89 4.01
C MET A 1 -3.63 11.58 4.40
N ILE A 2 -2.54 11.15 3.74
CA ILE A 2 -1.85 9.87 4.04
C ILE A 2 -1.47 9.76 5.52
N GLN A 3 -0.71 10.73 6.06
CA GLN A 3 -0.28 10.68 7.46
C GLN A 3 -1.45 10.65 8.46
N TYR A 4 -2.54 11.37 8.16
CA TYR A 4 -3.76 11.34 8.97
C TYR A 4 -4.40 9.94 9.00
N LEU A 5 -4.48 9.25 7.85
CA LEU A 5 -4.99 7.87 7.81
C LEU A 5 -4.04 6.88 8.48
N LEU A 6 -2.73 7.12 8.43
CA LEU A 6 -1.76 6.26 9.08
C LEU A 6 -1.80 6.42 10.62
N SER A 7 -2.02 7.64 11.13
CA SER A 7 -2.15 7.86 12.58
C SER A 7 -3.35 7.13 13.21
N VAL A 8 -4.37 6.81 12.42
CA VAL A 8 -5.51 6.01 12.87
C VAL A 8 -5.05 4.63 13.39
N PHE A 9 -4.06 4.01 12.75
CA PHE A 9 -3.55 2.70 13.19
C PHE A 9 -2.84 2.76 14.54
N GLU A 10 -2.22 3.90 14.87
CA GLU A 10 -1.56 4.12 16.16
C GLU A 10 -2.58 4.35 17.30
N LEU A 11 -3.72 4.98 16.99
CA LEU A 11 -4.70 5.43 17.98
C LEU A 11 -5.82 4.41 18.28
N GLU A 12 -6.14 3.50 17.35
CA GLU A 12 -7.29 2.57 17.47
C GLU A 12 -6.89 1.08 17.62
N LEU A 13 -5.66 0.80 18.10
CA LEU A 13 -5.14 -0.50 18.60
C LEU A 13 -5.62 -1.78 17.89
N HIS A 14 -5.57 -1.75 16.55
CA HIS A 14 -5.42 -2.91 15.65
C HIS A 14 -6.64 -3.82 15.43
N SER A 15 -7.81 -3.24 15.15
CA SER A 15 -8.94 -3.98 14.58
C SER A 15 -8.86 -4.07 13.04
N MET A 16 -8.00 -4.94 12.51
CA MET A 16 -7.73 -5.05 11.06
C MET A 16 -8.99 -5.22 10.18
N HIS A 17 -9.98 -5.97 10.67
CA HIS A 17 -11.24 -6.19 9.97
C HIS A 17 -12.08 -4.92 9.81
N LYS A 18 -11.92 -3.94 10.70
CA LYS A 18 -12.66 -2.67 10.65
C LYS A 18 -12.03 -1.65 9.72
N TYR A 19 -10.77 -1.84 9.35
CA TYR A 19 -9.95 -0.80 8.70
C TYR A 19 -9.32 -1.24 7.38
N TYR A 20 -9.74 -2.38 6.83
CA TYR A 20 -9.23 -2.87 5.55
C TYR A 20 -9.45 -1.86 4.40
N TYR A 21 -10.54 -1.09 4.43
CA TYR A 21 -10.81 -0.02 3.47
C TYR A 21 -9.81 1.14 3.56
N ILE A 22 -9.13 1.35 4.70
CA ILE A 22 -8.05 2.34 4.81
C ILE A 22 -6.86 1.89 3.96
N TYR A 23 -6.47 0.62 4.04
CA TYR A 23 -5.40 0.08 3.19
C TYR A 23 -5.76 0.15 1.71
N TRP A 24 -7.01 -0.14 1.35
CA TRP A 24 -7.50 0.05 -0.02
C TRP A 24 -7.38 1.50 -0.48
N TYR A 25 -7.87 2.44 0.32
CA TYR A 25 -7.85 3.87 0.00
C TYR A 25 -6.41 4.39 -0.11
N LEU A 26 -5.51 3.91 0.76
CA LEU A 26 -4.09 4.22 0.65
C LEU A 26 -3.49 3.67 -0.65
N SER A 27 -3.75 2.40 -1.01
CA SER A 27 -3.12 1.76 -2.18
C SER A 27 -3.67 2.22 -3.52
N GLU A 28 -4.99 2.16 -3.69
CA GLU A 28 -5.66 2.39 -4.97
C GLU A 28 -5.84 3.88 -5.25
N PHE A 29 -5.88 4.71 -4.21
CA PHE A 29 -6.18 6.13 -4.35
C PHE A 29 -5.01 7.04 -3.96
N LEU A 30 -4.66 7.16 -2.68
CA LEU A 30 -3.72 8.19 -2.23
C LEU A 30 -2.29 7.97 -2.72
N TYR A 31 -1.74 6.77 -2.61
CA TYR A 31 -0.39 6.50 -3.11
C TYR A 31 -0.35 6.46 -4.64
N ALA A 32 -1.41 5.99 -5.31
CA ALA A 32 -1.51 6.06 -6.76
C ALA A 32 -1.47 7.52 -7.25
N TRP A 33 -2.22 8.41 -6.59
CA TRP A 33 -2.24 9.83 -6.87
C TRP A 33 -0.88 10.50 -6.58
N LEU A 34 -0.31 10.25 -5.40
CA LEU A 34 0.99 10.79 -4.99
C LEU A 34 2.08 10.37 -5.99
N MET A 35 2.11 9.10 -6.39
CA MET A 35 3.07 8.58 -7.35
C MET A 35 2.93 9.23 -8.73
N SER A 36 1.70 9.48 -9.18
CA SER A 36 1.45 10.20 -10.44
C SER A 36 2.05 11.60 -10.40
N ILE A 37 1.82 12.35 -9.31
CA ILE A 37 2.39 13.69 -9.12
C ILE A 37 3.91 13.64 -9.01
N LEU A 38 4.47 12.77 -8.17
CA LEU A 38 5.92 12.67 -7.98
C LEU A 38 6.65 12.37 -9.30
N ARG A 39 6.13 11.43 -10.10
CA ARG A 39 6.72 11.09 -11.40
C ARG A 39 6.58 12.21 -12.43
N HIS A 40 5.45 12.91 -12.43
CA HIS A 40 5.26 14.08 -13.29
C HIS A 40 6.24 15.19 -12.93
N THR A 41 6.36 15.53 -11.64
CA THR A 41 7.29 16.54 -11.14
C THR A 41 8.73 16.17 -11.42
N ASP A 42 9.13 14.92 -11.16
CA ASP A 42 10.48 14.43 -11.43
C ASP A 42 10.83 14.51 -12.92
N GLY A 43 9.89 14.12 -13.79
CA GLY A 43 10.03 14.23 -15.24
C GLY A 43 10.20 15.68 -15.71
N SER A 44 9.42 16.60 -15.15
CA SER A 44 9.51 18.04 -15.46
C SER A 44 10.85 18.63 -15.03
N GLN A 45 11.31 18.32 -13.81
CA GLN A 45 12.59 18.80 -13.31
C GLN A 45 13.75 18.28 -14.15
N MET A 46 13.73 16.99 -14.52
CA MET A 46 14.71 16.40 -15.43
C MET A 46 14.69 17.01 -16.84
N ALA A 47 13.54 17.51 -17.31
CA ALA A 47 13.44 18.22 -18.58
C ALA A 47 14.03 19.63 -18.50
N GLU A 48 13.71 20.37 -17.45
CA GLU A 48 14.23 21.71 -17.19
C GLU A 48 15.76 21.70 -17.07
N GLU A 49 16.31 20.76 -16.30
CA GLU A 49 17.74 20.59 -16.16
C GLU A 49 18.45 20.29 -17.51
N ARG A 50 17.80 19.54 -18.41
CA ARG A 50 18.34 19.25 -19.74
C ARG A 50 18.40 20.52 -20.61
N ILE A 51 17.35 21.34 -20.57
CA ILE A 51 17.30 22.63 -21.28
C ILE A 51 18.39 23.56 -20.75
N MET A 52 18.56 23.66 -19.43
CA MET A 52 19.62 24.48 -18.82
C MET A 52 21.03 24.01 -19.24
N GLU A 53 21.27 22.70 -19.27
CA GLU A 53 22.55 22.14 -19.74
C GLU A 53 22.83 22.43 -21.21
N GLU A 54 21.80 22.42 -22.06
CA GLU A 54 21.91 22.76 -23.48
C GLU A 54 22.21 24.25 -23.68
N GLN A 55 21.59 25.13 -22.90
CA GLN A 55 21.87 26.57 -22.91
C GLN A 55 23.29 26.89 -22.42
N GLN A 56 23.82 26.14 -21.44
CA GLN A 56 25.18 26.35 -20.92
C GLN A 56 26.29 25.79 -21.82
N LYS A 57 25.99 24.81 -22.69
CA LYS A 57 26.96 24.26 -23.65
C LYS A 57 27.43 25.28 -24.70
N GLY A 58 26.75 26.41 -24.86
CA GLY A 58 27.18 27.52 -25.72
C GLY A 58 28.42 28.28 -25.23
N HIS A 59 28.83 28.14 -23.95
CA HIS A 59 29.83 29.03 -23.36
C HIS A 59 31.11 28.37 -22.80
N SER A 60 31.25 27.04 -22.73
CA SER A 60 32.46 26.43 -22.15
C SER A 60 32.74 25.00 -22.63
N SER A 61 33.86 24.82 -23.32
CA SER A 61 34.36 23.59 -23.94
C SER A 61 35.21 22.72 -23.00
N LYS A 62 34.80 22.51 -21.74
CA LYS A 62 35.45 21.52 -20.86
C LYS A 62 34.53 20.35 -20.54
N LYS A 63 34.89 19.19 -21.09
CA LYS A 63 34.23 17.88 -20.89
C LYS A 63 34.38 17.42 -19.44
N THR A 64 33.46 17.79 -18.57
CA THR A 64 33.34 17.20 -17.22
C THR A 64 32.61 15.86 -17.32
N LYS A 65 33.18 14.81 -16.72
CA LYS A 65 32.60 13.44 -16.66
C LYS A 65 31.11 13.52 -16.26
N LYS A 66 30.23 12.98 -17.11
CA LYS A 66 28.80 12.81 -16.80
C LYS A 66 28.67 11.96 -15.52
N ARG A 67 28.52 12.61 -14.37
CA ARG A 67 28.03 11.94 -13.16
C ARG A 67 26.61 11.47 -13.47
N LYS A 68 26.28 10.21 -13.14
CA LYS A 68 24.89 9.73 -13.16
C LYS A 68 24.08 10.72 -12.32
N LYS A 69 23.18 11.46 -12.96
CA LYS A 69 22.29 12.39 -12.26
C LYS A 69 21.40 11.58 -11.34
N VAL A 70 21.44 11.91 -10.06
CA VAL A 70 20.55 11.34 -9.05
C VAL A 70 19.19 11.96 -9.28
N CYS A 71 18.18 11.11 -9.51
CA CYS A 71 16.79 11.53 -9.60
C CYS A 71 16.39 12.09 -8.21
N PRO A 72 16.03 13.38 -8.12
CA PRO A 72 15.88 14.11 -6.86
C PRO A 72 14.73 13.58 -6.01
N LEU A 73 13.69 13.02 -6.64
CA LEU A 73 12.54 12.41 -5.96
C LEU A 73 12.61 10.88 -5.92
N SER A 74 13.76 10.29 -6.27
CA SER A 74 13.89 8.84 -6.40
C SER A 74 13.56 8.12 -5.09
N GLN A 75 13.97 8.67 -3.96
CA GLN A 75 13.74 8.05 -2.65
C GLN A 75 12.25 8.09 -2.28
N GLU A 76 11.60 9.23 -2.46
CA GLU A 76 10.17 9.42 -2.19
C GLU A 76 9.31 8.53 -3.09
N ILE A 77 9.68 8.40 -4.37
CA ILE A 77 9.02 7.51 -5.33
C ILE A 77 9.18 6.05 -4.88
N THR A 78 10.40 5.63 -4.53
CA THR A 78 10.68 4.27 -4.06
C THR A 78 9.90 3.95 -2.78
N MET A 79 9.88 4.85 -1.80
CA MET A 79 9.16 4.64 -0.55
C MET A 79 7.65 4.66 -0.75
N SER A 80 7.12 5.59 -1.55
CA SER A 80 5.70 5.65 -1.87
C SER A 80 5.22 4.39 -2.60
N GLN A 81 6.01 3.89 -3.56
CA GLN A 81 5.72 2.63 -4.25
C GLN A 81 5.76 1.42 -3.33
N THR A 82 6.70 1.40 -2.37
CA THR A 82 6.78 0.35 -1.36
C THR A 82 5.53 0.34 -0.49
N TYR A 83 5.17 1.49 0.07
CA TYR A 83 3.98 1.65 0.90
C TYR A 83 2.69 1.29 0.15
N GLN A 84 2.57 1.69 -1.12
CA GLN A 84 1.46 1.30 -1.98
C GLN A 84 1.32 -0.22 -2.08
N ASN A 85 2.42 -0.93 -2.32
CA ASN A 85 2.42 -2.39 -2.42
C ASN A 85 2.10 -3.04 -1.07
N MET A 86 2.65 -2.54 0.04
CA MET A 86 2.32 -3.06 1.37
C MET A 86 0.81 -2.92 1.67
N CYS A 87 0.23 -1.75 1.39
CA CYS A 87 -1.20 -1.51 1.57
C CYS A 87 -2.05 -2.43 0.67
N ALA A 88 -1.70 -2.56 -0.61
CA ALA A 88 -2.41 -3.42 -1.55
C ALA A 88 -2.34 -4.90 -1.15
N GLY A 89 -1.19 -5.35 -0.65
CA GLY A 89 -0.98 -6.70 -0.13
C GLY A 89 -1.89 -6.97 1.07
N ILE A 90 -1.86 -6.09 2.08
CA ILE A 90 -2.70 -6.21 3.27
C ILE A 90 -4.19 -6.18 2.95
N PHE A 91 -4.64 -5.24 2.10
CA PHE A 91 -6.03 -5.19 1.68
C PHE A 91 -6.50 -6.52 1.08
N LYS A 92 -5.74 -7.08 0.12
CA LYS A 92 -6.07 -8.35 -0.52
C LYS A 92 -6.04 -9.53 0.46
N THR A 93 -5.09 -9.53 1.39
CA THR A 93 -5.05 -10.49 2.50
C THR A 93 -6.33 -10.44 3.33
N MET A 94 -6.81 -9.25 3.69
CA MET A 94 -8.02 -9.09 4.50
C MET A 94 -9.27 -9.56 3.74
N VAL A 95 -9.39 -9.24 2.46
CA VAL A 95 -10.50 -9.72 1.62
C VAL A 95 -10.48 -11.24 1.49
N ALA A 96 -9.31 -11.84 1.27
CA ALA A 96 -9.18 -13.29 1.18
C ALA A 96 -9.54 -14.00 2.49
N PHE A 97 -9.10 -13.46 3.63
CA PHE A 97 -9.47 -14.01 4.93
C PHE A 97 -10.96 -13.84 5.24
N ASP A 98 -11.59 -12.75 4.81
CA ASP A 98 -13.03 -12.55 4.93
C ASP A 98 -13.81 -13.60 4.10
N MET A 99 -13.38 -13.86 2.87
CA MET A 99 -13.96 -14.91 2.02
C MET A 99 -13.85 -16.30 2.65
N ASP A 100 -12.72 -16.61 3.28
CA ASP A 100 -12.52 -17.87 4.01
C ASP A 100 -13.17 -17.88 5.40
N SER A 101 -13.90 -16.82 5.78
CA SER A 101 -14.50 -16.66 7.12
C SER A 101 -13.48 -16.80 8.27
N LYS A 102 -12.22 -16.44 8.02
CA LYS A 102 -11.11 -16.50 8.99
C LYS A 102 -11.01 -15.24 9.85
N VAL A 103 -11.74 -14.18 9.52
CA VAL A 103 -11.79 -12.96 10.33
C VAL A 103 -13.19 -12.78 10.90
N HIS A 104 -13.28 -12.60 12.21
CA HIS A 104 -14.55 -12.34 12.86
C HIS A 104 -15.02 -10.90 12.56
N LYS A 105 -16.15 -10.77 11.88
CA LYS A 105 -16.87 -9.49 11.76
C LYS A 105 -17.80 -9.37 12.97
N HIS A 106 -17.47 -8.47 13.90
CA HIS A 106 -18.46 -8.07 14.90
C HIS A 106 -19.57 -7.27 14.20
N THR A 107 -20.75 -7.85 14.08
CA THR A 107 -21.98 -7.12 13.73
C THR A 107 -22.32 -6.20 14.89
N PHE A 108 -21.90 -4.95 14.80
CA PHE A 108 -22.36 -3.93 15.73
C PHE A 108 -23.70 -3.39 15.21
N GLU A 109 -24.79 -3.64 15.94
CA GLU A 109 -26.16 -3.31 15.53
C GLU A 109 -26.41 -1.80 15.31
N LEU A 110 -25.54 -0.93 15.82
CA LEU A 110 -25.74 0.52 15.83
C LEU A 110 -24.95 1.30 14.78
N ASN A 111 -23.91 0.73 14.16
CA ASN A 111 -23.03 1.47 13.21
C ASN A 111 -22.72 0.65 11.95
N SER A 112 -23.37 1.01 10.84
CA SER A 112 -23.04 0.42 9.54
C SER A 112 -21.62 0.77 9.10
N GLU A 113 -21.00 -0.08 8.26
CA GLU A 113 -19.70 0.18 7.63
C GLU A 113 -19.67 1.54 6.92
N GLN A 114 -20.81 1.96 6.35
CA GLN A 114 -20.94 3.25 5.69
C GLN A 114 -20.75 4.42 6.65
N VAL A 115 -21.41 4.41 7.80
CA VAL A 115 -21.24 5.49 8.81
C VAL A 115 -19.79 5.54 9.29
N GLN A 116 -19.17 4.37 9.51
CA GLN A 116 -17.77 4.29 9.94
C GLN A 116 -16.82 4.84 8.87
N TYR A 117 -17.05 4.51 7.61
CA TYR A 117 -16.30 5.05 6.47
C TYR A 117 -16.46 6.57 6.40
N GLU A 118 -17.69 7.06 6.34
CA GLU A 118 -17.98 8.50 6.19
C GLU A 118 -17.39 9.31 7.34
N HIS A 119 -17.55 8.87 8.59
CA HIS A 119 -16.95 9.53 9.75
C HIS A 119 -15.42 9.59 9.65
N ARG A 120 -14.79 8.51 9.19
CA ARG A 120 -13.32 8.43 9.11
C ARG A 120 -12.73 9.34 8.04
N PHE A 121 -13.42 9.45 6.91
CA PHE A 121 -12.99 10.30 5.79
C PHE A 121 -13.58 11.72 5.85
N ALA A 122 -14.46 12.03 6.81
CA ALA A 122 -15.08 13.35 6.97
C ALA A 122 -14.08 14.52 6.98
N PRO A 123 -12.88 14.41 7.61
CA PRO A 123 -11.90 15.50 7.57
C PRO A 123 -11.37 15.84 6.17
N PHE A 124 -11.62 14.99 5.17
CA PHE A 124 -11.22 15.23 3.79
C PHE A 124 -12.32 15.89 2.95
N ASN A 125 -13.53 16.08 3.48
CA ASN A 125 -14.64 16.66 2.73
C ASN A 125 -14.37 18.10 2.27
N SER A 126 -13.49 18.84 2.96
CA SER A 126 -13.05 20.18 2.56
C SER A 126 -11.88 20.18 1.56
N VAL A 127 -11.31 19.02 1.25
CA VAL A 127 -10.18 18.88 0.31
C VAL A 127 -10.71 18.45 -1.04
N MET A 128 -10.52 19.30 -2.05
CA MET A 128 -11.01 19.05 -3.42
C MET A 128 -10.06 18.17 -4.25
N THR A 129 -8.80 18.01 -3.83
CA THR A 129 -7.78 17.30 -4.61
C THR A 129 -6.88 16.47 -3.70
N PRO A 130 -6.77 15.15 -3.93
CA PRO A 130 -7.50 14.37 -4.94
C PRO A 130 -9.02 14.28 -4.63
N PRO A 131 -9.89 14.03 -5.63
CA PRO A 131 -11.34 13.99 -5.42
C PRO A 131 -11.76 12.98 -4.33
N PRO A 132 -12.65 13.31 -3.38
CA PRO A 132 -13.03 12.36 -2.34
C PRO A 132 -13.66 11.09 -2.94
N VAL A 133 -13.35 9.93 -2.36
CA VAL A 133 -13.98 8.66 -2.72
C VAL A 133 -15.02 8.33 -1.66
N HIS A 134 -16.29 8.26 -2.06
CA HIS A 134 -17.40 7.94 -1.17
C HIS A 134 -17.51 6.43 -0.91
N CYS A 135 -18.20 6.04 0.16
CA CYS A 135 -18.36 4.64 0.55
C CYS A 135 -18.95 3.78 -0.59
N LEU A 136 -19.92 4.32 -1.35
CA LEU A 136 -20.51 3.64 -2.50
C LEU A 136 -19.45 3.31 -3.58
N GLN A 137 -18.62 4.28 -3.93
CA GLN A 137 -17.55 4.09 -4.91
C GLN A 137 -16.51 3.07 -4.43
N PHE A 138 -16.16 3.10 -3.14
CA PHE A 138 -15.31 2.08 -2.55
C PHE A 138 -15.90 0.67 -2.76
N LYS A 139 -17.19 0.48 -2.46
CA LYS A 139 -17.88 -0.81 -2.64
C LYS A 139 -17.88 -1.25 -4.10
N GLU A 140 -18.20 -0.35 -5.04
CA GLU A 140 -18.17 -0.64 -6.48
C GLU A 140 -16.76 -1.02 -6.97
N MET A 141 -15.74 -0.29 -6.52
CA MET A 141 -14.37 -0.52 -6.96
C MET A 141 -13.72 -1.76 -6.32
N SER A 142 -14.19 -2.18 -5.15
CA SER A 142 -13.72 -3.39 -4.46
C SER A 142 -14.61 -4.62 -4.65
N ASP A 143 -15.75 -4.50 -5.32
CA ASP A 143 -16.63 -5.63 -5.62
C ASP A 143 -15.92 -6.65 -6.53
N LEU A 144 -15.84 -7.89 -6.08
CA LEU A 144 -15.24 -9.00 -6.80
C LEU A 144 -16.19 -9.62 -7.83
N ASN A 145 -17.50 -9.39 -7.70
CA ASN A 145 -18.51 -9.95 -8.61
C ASN A 145 -18.48 -9.31 -10.00
N LYS A 146 -17.74 -8.23 -10.18
CA LYS A 146 -17.51 -7.61 -11.50
C LYS A 146 -16.61 -8.44 -12.42
N TYR A 147 -15.90 -9.43 -11.89
CA TYR A 147 -15.04 -10.34 -12.66
C TYR A 147 -15.79 -11.62 -13.03
N ILE A 148 -15.48 -12.19 -14.20
CA ILE A 148 -16.12 -13.42 -14.71
C ILE A 148 -15.02 -14.45 -15.06
N PRO A 149 -14.89 -15.56 -14.31
CA PRO A 149 -15.55 -15.85 -13.03
C PRO A 149 -15.04 -14.92 -11.89
N PRO A 150 -15.80 -14.74 -10.80
CA PRO A 150 -15.32 -14.03 -9.62
C PRO A 150 -14.08 -14.73 -9.02
N PRO A 151 -13.04 -14.00 -8.62
CA PRO A 151 -11.83 -14.60 -8.07
C PRO A 151 -12.13 -15.28 -6.73
N HIS A 152 -11.46 -16.40 -6.47
CA HIS A 152 -11.53 -17.11 -5.20
C HIS A 152 -10.41 -16.69 -4.23
N SER A 153 -10.53 -17.06 -2.94
CA SER A 153 -9.54 -16.72 -1.92
C SER A 153 -8.09 -17.13 -2.25
N PRO A 154 -7.79 -18.29 -2.89
CA PRO A 154 -6.41 -18.62 -3.27
C PRO A 154 -5.80 -17.64 -4.26
N GLU A 155 -6.60 -17.13 -5.21
CA GLU A 155 -6.14 -16.15 -6.20
C GLU A 155 -5.81 -14.81 -5.53
N LEU A 156 -6.60 -14.41 -4.53
CA LEU A 156 -6.34 -13.21 -3.75
C LEU A 156 -5.09 -13.36 -2.87
N TYR A 157 -4.84 -14.54 -2.28
CA TYR A 157 -3.58 -14.80 -1.58
C TYR A 157 -2.37 -14.73 -2.53
N VAL A 158 -2.49 -15.28 -3.75
CA VAL A 158 -1.44 -15.13 -4.78
C VAL A 158 -1.22 -13.66 -5.11
N ALA A 159 -2.29 -12.89 -5.33
CA ALA A 159 -2.19 -11.46 -5.63
C ALA A 159 -1.56 -10.66 -4.47
N ALA A 160 -1.94 -10.94 -3.22
CA ALA A 160 -1.32 -10.36 -2.03
C ALA A 160 0.18 -10.70 -1.95
N SER A 161 0.55 -11.95 -2.23
CA SER A 161 1.95 -12.40 -2.23
C SER A 161 2.79 -11.62 -3.25
N LYS A 162 2.27 -11.34 -4.45
CA LYS A 162 2.96 -10.56 -5.47
C LYS A 162 3.25 -9.14 -5.00
N HIS A 163 2.30 -8.50 -4.30
CA HIS A 163 2.52 -7.17 -3.74
C HIS A 163 3.62 -7.17 -2.66
N PHE A 164 3.60 -8.12 -1.72
CA PHE A 164 4.69 -8.23 -0.72
C PHE A 164 6.04 -8.55 -1.36
N GLN A 165 6.06 -9.37 -2.41
CA GLN A 165 7.27 -9.65 -3.19
C GLN A 165 7.78 -8.39 -3.89
N HIS A 166 6.90 -7.59 -4.50
CA HIS A 166 7.29 -6.33 -5.15
C HIS A 166 7.87 -5.35 -4.15
N ALA A 167 7.22 -5.14 -2.99
CA ALA A 167 7.75 -4.31 -1.92
C ALA A 167 9.13 -4.79 -1.46
N LYS A 168 9.29 -6.10 -1.23
CA LYS A 168 10.58 -6.72 -0.90
C LYS A 168 11.65 -6.40 -1.95
N MET A 169 11.37 -6.66 -3.23
CA MET A 169 12.35 -6.45 -4.31
C MET A 169 12.75 -4.98 -4.44
N ILE A 170 11.82 -4.03 -4.26
CA ILE A 170 12.13 -2.61 -4.29
C ILE A 170 13.12 -2.27 -3.16
N LEU A 171 12.81 -2.70 -1.94
CA LEU A 171 13.60 -2.37 -0.75
C LEU A 171 14.97 -3.06 -0.69
N GLU A 172 15.09 -4.27 -1.25
CA GLU A 172 16.38 -4.97 -1.35
C GLU A 172 17.38 -4.26 -2.28
N ASN A 173 16.89 -3.37 -3.15
CA ASN A 173 17.71 -2.58 -4.06
C ASN A 173 18.03 -1.16 -3.53
N VAL A 174 17.53 -0.77 -2.35
CA VAL A 174 17.79 0.55 -1.78
C VAL A 174 19.21 0.62 -1.21
N PRO A 175 20.05 1.57 -1.64
CA PRO A 175 21.40 1.74 -1.08
C PRO A 175 21.30 2.33 0.33
N ASN A 176 21.93 1.66 1.30
CA ASN A 176 21.88 1.95 2.74
C ASN A 176 20.50 1.69 3.37
N LEU A 177 20.40 0.59 4.11
CA LEU A 177 19.18 0.22 4.84
C LEU A 177 19.01 1.15 6.04
N ASP A 178 18.06 2.08 5.95
CA ASP A 178 17.60 2.82 7.12
C ASP A 178 16.69 1.95 8.01
N CYS A 179 16.35 2.47 9.20
CA CYS A 179 15.51 1.74 10.16
C CYS A 179 14.12 1.42 9.62
N GLU A 180 13.56 2.28 8.76
CA GLU A 180 12.20 2.14 8.24
C GLU A 180 12.14 1.06 7.15
N VAL A 181 13.08 1.11 6.21
CA VAL A 181 13.28 0.09 5.17
C VAL A 181 13.47 -1.29 5.82
N SER A 182 14.28 -1.38 6.88
CA SER A 182 14.49 -2.62 7.62
C SER A 182 13.19 -3.16 8.24
N ARG A 183 12.41 -2.30 8.90
CA ARG A 183 11.13 -2.69 9.51
C ARG A 183 10.13 -3.19 8.46
N ILE A 184 9.99 -2.48 7.34
CA ILE A 184 9.07 -2.90 6.27
C ILE A 184 9.53 -4.22 5.65
N LEU A 185 10.84 -4.42 5.41
CA LEU A 185 11.37 -5.70 4.93
C LEU A 185 11.07 -6.86 5.89
N ASN A 186 11.17 -6.62 7.19
CA ASN A 186 10.86 -7.61 8.23
C ASN A 186 9.36 -7.96 8.29
N VAL A 187 8.48 -7.16 7.68
CA VAL A 187 7.05 -7.48 7.50
C VAL A 187 6.77 -8.11 6.13
N ALA A 188 7.33 -7.54 5.04
CA ALA A 188 7.08 -8.01 3.68
C ALA A 188 7.54 -9.45 3.46
N LYS A 189 8.72 -9.83 3.98
CA LYS A 189 9.30 -11.17 3.82
C LYS A 189 8.41 -12.27 4.41
N PRO A 190 8.03 -12.24 5.71
CA PRO A 190 7.15 -13.26 6.26
C PRO A 190 5.76 -13.25 5.60
N ASN A 191 5.18 -12.07 5.34
CA ASN A 191 3.85 -11.99 4.73
C ASN A 191 3.83 -12.57 3.31
N PHE A 192 4.88 -12.35 2.51
CA PHE A 192 5.04 -13.02 1.22
C PHE A 192 4.97 -14.55 1.33
N VAL A 193 5.70 -15.12 2.29
CA VAL A 193 5.74 -16.58 2.51
C VAL A 193 4.38 -17.08 2.99
N VAL A 194 3.78 -16.43 3.98
CA VAL A 194 2.48 -16.82 4.55
C VAL A 194 1.38 -16.79 3.50
N MET A 195 1.32 -15.74 2.66
CA MET A 195 0.34 -15.68 1.58
C MET A 195 0.53 -16.81 0.55
N LYS A 196 1.77 -17.17 0.22
CA LYS A 196 2.03 -18.32 -0.66
C LYS A 196 1.60 -19.65 -0.04
N LEU A 197 1.79 -19.84 1.26
CA LEU A 197 1.34 -21.04 1.96
C LEU A 197 -0.19 -21.17 1.94
N LEU A 198 -0.90 -20.07 2.23
CA LEU A 198 -2.36 -20.02 2.17
C LEU A 198 -2.90 -20.28 0.76
N ALA A 199 -2.28 -19.68 -0.26
CA ALA A 199 -2.61 -19.97 -1.65
C ALA A 199 -2.43 -21.45 -2.01
N GLY A 200 -1.44 -22.12 -1.42
CA GLY A 200 -1.21 -23.56 -1.55
C GLY A 200 -2.13 -24.45 -0.71
N GLY A 201 -3.08 -23.88 0.03
CA GLY A 201 -4.05 -24.62 0.86
C GLY A 201 -3.56 -24.94 2.28
N HIS A 202 -2.42 -24.39 2.72
CA HIS A 202 -1.98 -24.57 4.10
C HIS A 202 -3.01 -23.99 5.08
N LYS A 203 -3.41 -24.78 6.09
CA LYS A 203 -4.44 -24.39 7.07
C LYS A 203 -5.77 -23.95 6.44
N LYS A 204 -6.12 -24.46 5.24
CA LYS A 204 -7.39 -24.17 4.57
C LYS A 204 -8.59 -24.43 5.49
N GLU A 205 -8.63 -25.62 6.08
CA GLU A 205 -9.71 -26.06 6.98
C GLU A 205 -9.63 -25.49 8.41
N SER A 206 -8.56 -24.75 8.75
CA SER A 206 -8.43 -24.15 10.07
C SER A 206 -9.43 -23.00 10.25
N LYS A 207 -10.20 -23.06 11.34
CA LYS A 207 -11.10 -21.98 11.77
C LYS A 207 -10.45 -21.03 12.78
N VAL A 208 -9.20 -21.29 13.16
CA VAL A 208 -8.47 -20.41 14.07
C VAL A 208 -8.12 -19.13 13.30
N PRO A 209 -8.53 -17.95 13.80
CA PRO A 209 -8.24 -16.69 13.11
C PRO A 209 -6.73 -16.41 13.10
N PRO A 210 -6.21 -15.76 12.05
CA PRO A 210 -4.81 -15.35 12.00
C PRO A 210 -4.55 -14.25 13.03
N GLU A 211 -3.33 -14.23 13.55
CA GLU A 211 -2.83 -13.14 14.41
C GLU A 211 -2.14 -12.06 13.56
N PHE A 212 -2.34 -10.81 13.94
CA PHE A 212 -1.73 -9.64 13.29
C PHE A 212 -0.76 -8.97 14.27
N ASP A 213 0.54 -9.19 14.07
CA ASP A 213 1.58 -8.69 14.97
C ASP A 213 2.17 -7.36 14.45
N PHE A 214 1.87 -6.27 15.17
CA PHE A 214 2.33 -4.91 14.85
C PHE A 214 3.64 -4.51 15.57
N SER A 215 4.27 -5.42 16.32
CA SER A 215 5.51 -5.12 17.07
C SER A 215 6.66 -4.66 16.18
N VAL A 216 6.71 -5.12 14.93
CA VAL A 216 7.76 -4.77 13.96
C VAL A 216 7.49 -3.42 13.29
N HIS A 217 6.23 -3.16 12.93
CA HIS A 217 5.85 -1.96 12.19
C HIS A 217 4.44 -1.49 12.56
N LYS A 218 4.34 -0.21 12.91
CA LYS A 218 3.11 0.42 13.40
C LYS A 218 1.92 0.40 12.44
N TYR A 219 2.18 0.39 11.13
CA TYR A 219 1.12 0.40 10.12
C TYR A 219 0.90 -0.95 9.43
N PHE A 220 1.82 -1.91 9.58
CA PHE A 220 1.80 -3.14 8.79
C PHE A 220 2.09 -4.33 9.71
N PRO A 221 1.12 -5.24 9.91
CA PRO A 221 1.34 -6.39 10.75
C PRO A 221 2.10 -7.50 10.03
N VAL A 222 2.88 -8.26 10.79
CA VAL A 222 3.28 -9.62 10.42
C VAL A 222 2.07 -10.52 10.63
N VAL A 223 1.63 -11.20 9.58
CA VAL A 223 0.51 -12.15 9.62
C VAL A 223 1.04 -13.49 10.12
N LYS A 224 0.48 -13.99 11.21
CA LYS A 224 0.84 -15.30 11.79
C LYS A 224 -0.36 -16.25 11.70
N LEU A 225 -0.09 -17.47 11.25
CA LEU A 225 -1.10 -18.53 11.23
C LEU A 225 -0.98 -19.37 12.49
N VAL A 226 -1.98 -19.32 13.36
CA VAL A 226 -2.07 -20.11 14.60
C VAL A 226 -2.57 -21.52 14.32
#